data_AF-A0A939ZAN1-F1
#
_entry.id   AF-A0A939ZAN1-F1
#
_cell.length_a   1.000
_cell.length_b   1.000
_cell.length_c   1.000
_cell.angle_alpha   90.00
_cell.angle_beta   90.00
_cell.angle_gamma   90.00
#
_symmetry.space_group_name_H-M   'P 1'
#
loop_
_entity.id
_entity.type
_entity.pdbx_description
1 polymer ?
#
loop_
_entity_poly.entity_id
_entity_poly.type
_entity_poly.pdbx_seq_one_letter_code
_entity_poly.pdbx_strand_id
1 'polypeptide(L)' 'MTALFIIIAAIVLLVIGYVYYGSWLAKQWGIDPTKKTPAVEMEDGVDYVAAKPAVLMGHHFSSIAGAGPING' A
#
# COMPACT_ATOMS: atom_id res chain seq x y z
N MET A 1 -4.57 4.21 34.20
CA MET A 1 -4.65 3.59 32.86
C MET A 1 -3.32 2.95 32.55
N THR A 2 -3.25 1.63 32.35
CA THR A 2 -1.99 0.97 31.99
C THR A 2 -1.68 1.20 30.51
N ALA A 3 -0.40 1.35 30.16
CA ALA A 3 0.05 1.61 28.78
C ALA A 3 -0.49 0.60 27.76
N LEU A 4 -0.74 -0.64 28.21
CA LEU A 4 -1.34 -1.70 27.41
C LEU A 4 -2.72 -1.31 26.83
N PHE A 5 -3.59 -0.68 27.62
CA PHE A 5 -4.91 -0.25 27.13
C PHE A 5 -4.81 0.82 26.05
N ILE A 6 -3.85 1.74 26.17
CA ILE A 6 -3.62 2.79 25.17
C ILE A 6 -3.14 2.18 23.86
N ILE A 7 -2.19 1.24 23.91
CA ILE A 7 -1.68 0.54 22.73
C ILE A 7 -2.80 -0.24 22.03
N ILE A 8 -3.61 -0.98 22.79
CA ILE A 8 -4.73 -1.74 22.22
C ILE A 8 -5.73 -0.79 21.56
N ALA A 9 -6.11 0.30 22.22
CA ALA A 9 -7.02 1.30 21.65
C ALA A 9 -6.47 1.92 20.35
N ALA A 10 -5.17 2.25 20.32
CA ALA A 10 -4.51 2.79 19.13
C ALA A 10 -4.54 1.78 17.96
N ILE A 11 -4.22 0.51 18.22
CA ILE A 11 -4.29 -0.56 17.20
C ILE A 11 -5.71 -0.67 16.64
N VAL A 12 -6.73 -0.70 17.51
CA VAL A 12 -8.13 -0.78 17.08
C VAL A 12 -8.51 0.41 16.20
N LEU A 13 -8.14 1.64 16.61
CA LEU A 13 -8.41 2.85 15.81
C LEU A 13 -7.71 2.81 14.45
N LEU A 14 -6.45 2.36 14.39
CA LEU A 14 -5.73 2.23 13.13
C LEU A 14 -6.34 1.16 12.22
N VAL A 15 -6.80 0.04 12.78
CA VAL A 15 -7.50 -1.00 12.00
C VAL A 15 -8.82 -0.48 11.44
N ILE A 16 -9.59 0.27 12.24
CA ILE A 16 -10.82 0.93 11.78
C ILE A 16 -10.48 1.89 10.63
N GLY A 17 -9.49 2.78 10.81
CA GLY A 17 -9.04 3.68 9.75
C GLY A 17 -8.67 2.94 8.47
N TYR A 18 -7.84 1.89 8.58
CA TYR A 18 -7.41 1.07 7.46
C TYR A 18 -8.59 0.45 6.69
N VAL A 19 -9.55 -0.15 7.40
CA VAL A 19 -10.69 -0.82 6.76
C VAL A 19 -11.66 0.18 6.13
N TYR A 20 -12.12 1.18 6.88
CA TYR A 20 -13.16 2.09 6.38
C TYR A 20 -12.62 3.10 5.39
N TYR A 21 -11.56 3.83 5.75
CA TYR A 21 -10.99 4.85 4.89
C TYR A 21 -10.26 4.23 3.69
N GLY A 22 -9.50 3.15 3.90
CA GLY A 22 -8.83 2.42 2.82
C GLY A 22 -9.82 1.86 1.80
N SER A 23 -10.93 1.26 2.25
CA SER A 23 -11.96 0.75 1.33
C SER A 23 -12.68 1.86 0.58
N TRP A 24 -12.95 2.99 1.22
CA TRP A 24 -13.54 4.15 0.54
C TRP A 24 -12.60 4.71 -0.53
N LEU A 25 -11.32 4.86 -0.19
CA LEU A 25 -10.30 5.41 -1.08
C LEU A 25 -10.05 4.50 -2.29
N ALA A 26 -10.00 3.18 -2.09
CA ALA A 26 -9.89 2.20 -3.17
C ALA A 26 -11.04 2.30 -4.18
N LYS A 27 -12.26 2.59 -3.69
CA LYS A 27 -13.43 2.83 -4.55
C LYS A 27 -13.30 4.13 -5.33
N GLN A 28 -12.83 5.22 -4.70
CA GLN A 28 -12.66 6.51 -5.38
C GLN A 28 -11.61 6.46 -6.49
N TRP A 29 -10.53 5.70 -6.29
CA TRP A 29 -9.49 5.51 -7.30
C TRP A 29 -9.82 4.48 -8.37
N GLY A 30 -10.96 3.80 -8.28
CA GLY A 30 -11.40 2.84 -9.30
C GLY A 30 -10.46 1.64 -9.43
N ILE A 31 -9.92 1.15 -8.32
CA ILE A 31 -9.02 -0.02 -8.32
C ILE A 31 -9.79 -1.23 -8.83
N ASP A 32 -9.35 -1.76 -9.97
CA ASP A 32 -9.88 -2.98 -10.58
C ASP A 32 -8.86 -4.12 -10.41
N PRO A 33 -9.12 -5.09 -9.52
CA PRO A 33 -8.21 -6.22 -9.29
C PRO A 33 -8.17 -7.20 -10.45
N THR A 34 -9.08 -7.10 -11.42
CA THR A 34 -9.12 -7.98 -12.60
C THR A 34 -8.27 -7.45 -13.77
N LYS A 35 -7.93 -6.16 -13.76
CA LYS A 35 -7.02 -5.57 -14.75
C LYS A 35 -5.62 -6.13 -14.57
N LYS A 36 -5.07 -6.69 -15.64
CA LYS A 36 -3.66 -7.02 -15.68
C LYS A 36 -2.84 -5.73 -15.80
N THR A 37 -1.67 -5.74 -15.18
CA THR A 37 -0.75 -4.60 -15.26
C THR A 37 -0.04 -4.59 -16.62
N PRO A 38 0.42 -3.42 -17.10
CA PRO A 38 1.21 -3.33 -18.33
C PRO A 38 2.46 -4.23 -18.32
N ALA A 39 3.04 -4.48 -17.14
CA ALA A 39 4.16 -5.40 -16.96
C ALA A 39 3.84 -6.86 -17.38
N VAL A 40 2.56 -7.21 -17.53
CA VAL A 40 2.07 -8.53 -17.97
C VAL A 40 1.40 -8.44 -19.35
N GLU A 41 0.64 -7.38 -19.64
CA GLU A 41 -0.06 -7.26 -20.94
C GLU A 41 0.86 -6.82 -22.09
N MET A 42 1.91 -6.08 -21.78
CA MET A 42 2.84 -5.48 -22.75
C MET A 42 4.28 -5.96 -22.51
N GLU A 43 4.46 -7.15 -21.92
CA GLU A 43 5.77 -7.69 -21.55
C GLU A 43 6.71 -7.77 -22.76
N ASP A 44 7.82 -7.02 -22.71
CA ASP A 44 8.80 -6.89 -23.80
C ASP A 44 10.23 -7.25 -23.37
N GLY A 45 10.45 -7.50 -22.07
CA GLY A 45 11.76 -7.83 -21.51
C GLY A 45 12.70 -6.64 -21.32
N VAL A 46 12.26 -5.41 -21.61
CA VAL A 46 13.06 -4.18 -21.50
C VAL A 46 12.31 -3.13 -20.67
N ASP A 47 11.20 -2.60 -21.18
CA ASP A 47 10.41 -1.54 -20.54
C ASP A 47 9.32 -2.13 -19.62
N TYR A 48 8.79 -3.30 -19.96
CA TYR A 48 7.74 -3.99 -19.21
C TYR A 48 8.19 -5.39 -18.82
N VAL A 49 8.48 -5.57 -17.53
CA VAL A 49 8.92 -6.85 -16.95
C VAL A 49 8.12 -7.16 -15.68
N ALA A 50 7.51 -8.34 -15.64
CA ALA A 50 6.75 -8.80 -14.49
C ALA A 50 7.68 -9.06 -13.28
N ALA A 51 7.54 -8.24 -12.24
CA ALA A 51 8.28 -8.41 -10.99
C ALA A 51 7.45 -9.20 -9.95
N LYS A 52 8.17 -9.94 -9.08
CA LYS A 52 7.53 -10.63 -7.95
C LYS A 52 6.96 -9.59 -6.96
N PRO A 53 5.77 -9.82 -6.36
CA PRO A 53 5.15 -8.88 -5.44
C PRO A 53 6.03 -8.42 -4.27
N ALA A 54 6.90 -9.30 -3.76
CA ALA A 54 7.83 -8.95 -2.68
C ALA A 54 8.86 -7.87 -3.09
N VAL A 55 9.31 -7.89 -4.34
CA VAL A 55 10.25 -6.88 -4.88
C VAL A 55 9.53 -5.54 -5.03
N LEU A 56 8.32 -5.56 -5.58
CA LEU A 56 7.47 -4.37 -5.72
C LEU A 56 7.17 -3.73 -4.36
N MET A 57 6.85 -4.55 -3.35
CA MET A 57 6.58 -4.07 -1.99
C MET A 57 7.79 -3.35 -1.41
N GLY A 58 9.00 -3.88 -1.58
CA GLY A 58 10.24 -3.22 -1.15
C GLY A 58 10.46 -1.85 -1.81
N HIS A 59 10.22 -1.74 -3.12
CA HIS A 59 10.31 -0.46 -3.83
C HIS A 59 9.26 0.54 -3.34
N HIS A 60 8.00 0.14 -3.22
CA HIS A 60 6.94 1.00 -2.70
C HIS A 60 7.23 1.47 -1.27
N PHE A 61 7.66 0.55 -0.41
CA PHE A 61 8.03 0.87 0.96
C PHE A 61 9.18 1.86 1.02
N SER A 62 10.24 1.65 0.24
CA SER A 62 11.38 2.57 0.17
C SER A 62 10.97 3.96 -0.30
N SER A 63 10.07 4.08 -1.28
CA SER A 63 9.56 5.37 -1.75
C SER A 63 8.73 6.10 -0.69
N ILE A 64 7.87 5.38 0.04
CA ILE A 64 7.07 5.94 1.13
C ILE A 64 7.97 6.37 2.29
N ALA A 65 8.89 5.50 2.70
CA ALA A 65 9.83 5.77 3.80
C ALA A 65 10.79 6.93 3.46
N GLY A 66 11.24 7.02 2.20
CA GLY A 66 12.11 8.09 1.72
C GLY A 66 11.42 9.46 1.66
N ALA A 67 10.09 9.51 1.48
CA ALA A 67 9.34 10.75 1.54
C ALA A 67 9.13 11.29 2.97
N GLY A 68 9.22 10.41 3.98
CA GLY A 68 9.06 10.76 5.40
C GLY A 68 10.00 11.88 5.87
N PRO A 69 11.33 11.79 5.65
CA PRO A 69 12.29 12.83 6.01
C PRO A 69 12.14 14.18 5.29
N ILE A 70 11.39 14.23 4.18
CA ILE A 70 11.24 15.44 3.36
C ILE A 70 9.97 16.21 3.75
N ASN A 71 8.91 15.49 4.10
CA ASN A 71 7.61 16.07 4.47
C ASN A 71 7.39 16.17 5.99
N GLY A 72 8.27 15.55 6.79
CA GLY A 72 8.24 15.53 8.25
C GLY A 72 9.21 16.51 8.89
#